data_AF-A0A3A6UW19-F1
#
_entry.id   AF-A0A3A6UW19-F1
#
_cell.length_a   1.000
_cell.length_b   1.000
_cell.length_c   1.000
_cell.angle_alpha   90.00
_cell.angle_beta   90.00
_cell.angle_gamma   90.00
#
_symmetry.space_group_name_H-M   'P 1'
#
loop_
_entity.id
_entity.type
_entity.pdbx_description
1 polymer ?
#
loop_
_entity_poly.entity_id
_entity_poly.type
_entity_poly.pdbx_seq_one_letter_code
_entity_poly.pdbx_strand_id
1 'polypeptide(L)'
;MTSKSLNAWVIHKQWSGDTSARLKLFTRELGLINCLCKGGRTPKKQSLLQAFIPLWVSIEERYDQYYTRNIESTSSRLDLEGHSLFSGLYINELLYYTLSPDFPDSDLFDAYLFTLNGIALAREREAIEALLRRFEWALLKACGYTFSFLHEARTGELIVPDSHYQFVAGEGFILGGDKKIPGEHLLAIAADNLSESAYLKSAKFIMRQAIDHLLGGREIKARSLYGPA
;
A
#
# COMPACT_ATOMS: atom_id res chain seq x y z
N MET A 1 18.07 -27.07 -8.17
CA MET A 1 16.98 -26.08 -7.97
C MET A 1 16.91 -25.75 -6.49
N THR A 2 17.35 -24.56 -6.10
CA THR A 2 17.32 -24.08 -4.72
C THR A 2 15.89 -23.64 -4.38
N SER A 3 15.34 -24.18 -3.29
CA SER A 3 14.06 -23.73 -2.74
C SER A 3 14.31 -22.48 -1.93
N LYS A 4 13.54 -21.40 -2.17
CA LYS A 4 13.56 -20.18 -1.33
C LYS A 4 12.31 -20.16 -0.46
N SER A 5 12.44 -19.76 0.79
CA SER A 5 11.31 -19.61 1.71
C SER A 5 11.05 -18.13 1.96
N LEU A 6 9.79 -17.72 1.80
CA LEU A 6 9.39 -16.30 1.76
C LEU A 6 8.30 -16.01 2.78
N ASN A 7 8.39 -14.85 3.43
CA ASN A 7 7.28 -14.27 4.18
C ASN A 7 6.36 -13.53 3.21
N ALA A 8 5.10 -13.95 3.10
CA ALA A 8 4.23 -13.54 2.00
C ALA A 8 2.80 -13.22 2.43
N TRP A 9 2.16 -12.35 1.64
CA TRP A 9 0.72 -12.09 1.68
C TRP A 9 0.14 -12.21 0.27
N VAL A 10 -1.07 -12.76 0.16
CA VAL A 10 -1.80 -12.82 -1.11
C VAL A 10 -2.39 -11.44 -1.40
N ILE A 11 -1.89 -10.79 -2.45
CA ILE A 11 -2.42 -9.50 -2.94
C ILE A 11 -3.54 -9.74 -3.94
N HIS A 12 -3.34 -10.69 -4.86
CA HIS A 12 -4.33 -11.03 -5.87
C HIS A 12 -4.29 -12.51 -6.21
N LYS A 13 -5.44 -13.06 -6.59
CA LYS A 13 -5.61 -14.46 -6.98
C LYS A 13 -6.49 -14.56 -8.21
N GLN A 14 -6.06 -15.37 -9.16
CA GLN A 14 -6.86 -15.76 -10.33
C GLN A 14 -6.73 -17.26 -10.58
N TRP A 15 -7.83 -17.95 -10.89
CA TRP A 15 -7.76 -19.37 -11.26
C TRP A 15 -7.05 -19.56 -12.60
N SER A 16 -6.31 -20.66 -12.73
CA SER A 16 -5.55 -20.99 -13.93
C SER A 16 -5.68 -22.48 -14.25
N GLY A 17 -6.31 -22.78 -15.39
CA GLY A 17 -6.65 -24.14 -15.78
C GLY A 17 -7.56 -24.83 -14.75
N ASP A 18 -7.53 -26.16 -14.74
CA ASP A 18 -8.48 -26.94 -13.96
C ASP A 18 -8.11 -27.06 -12.47
N THR A 19 -6.83 -26.98 -12.14
CA THR A 19 -6.34 -27.33 -10.80
C THR A 19 -5.55 -26.23 -10.09
N SER A 20 -5.13 -25.18 -10.80
CA SER A 20 -4.11 -24.24 -10.30
C SER A 20 -4.67 -22.82 -10.07
N ALA A 21 -3.91 -22.02 -9.33
CA ALA A 21 -4.15 -20.60 -9.12
C ALA A 21 -2.90 -19.80 -9.44
N ARG A 22 -3.04 -18.68 -10.14
CA ARG A 22 -2.01 -17.64 -10.26
C ARG A 22 -2.18 -16.67 -9.09
N LEU A 23 -1.09 -16.37 -8.42
CA LEU A 23 -1.03 -15.52 -7.25
C LEU A 23 -0.10 -14.34 -7.55
N LYS A 24 -0.53 -13.15 -7.14
CA LYS A 24 0.42 -12.08 -6.81
C LYS A 24 0.68 -12.14 -5.31
N LEU A 25 1.92 -12.40 -4.95
CA LEU A 25 2.37 -12.46 -3.56
C LEU A 25 3.24 -11.25 -3.27
N PHE A 26 2.91 -10.47 -2.25
CA PHE A 26 3.82 -9.46 -1.72
C PHE A 26 4.67 -10.10 -0.64
N THR A 27 5.98 -10.08 -0.84
CA THR A 27 6.95 -10.82 -0.05
C THR A 27 8.03 -9.91 0.49
N ARG A 28 8.57 -10.21 1.67
CA ARG A 28 9.65 -9.42 2.26
C ARG A 28 10.93 -9.54 1.44
N GLU A 29 11.22 -10.74 0.94
CA GLU A 29 12.52 -11.08 0.37
C GLU A 29 12.62 -10.82 -1.14
N LEU A 30 11.50 -10.89 -1.88
CA LEU A 30 11.48 -10.72 -3.34
C LEU A 30 10.53 -9.61 -3.80
N GLY A 31 9.91 -8.86 -2.90
CA GLY A 31 8.92 -7.85 -3.25
C GLY A 31 7.65 -8.49 -3.81
N LEU A 32 7.03 -7.85 -4.82
CA LEU A 32 5.82 -8.35 -5.45
C LEU A 32 6.15 -9.37 -6.55
N ILE A 33 5.78 -10.63 -6.36
CA ILE A 33 6.07 -11.71 -7.31
C ILE A 33 4.80 -12.32 -7.89
N ASN A 34 4.88 -12.80 -9.14
CA ASN A 34 3.87 -13.65 -9.74
C ASN A 34 4.24 -15.12 -9.52
N CYS A 35 3.34 -15.90 -8.94
CA CYS A 35 3.61 -17.29 -8.58
C CYS A 35 2.45 -18.21 -8.97
N LEU A 36 2.75 -19.37 -9.56
CA LEU A 36 1.75 -20.39 -9.86
C LEU A 36 1.64 -21.40 -8.71
N CYS A 37 0.45 -21.48 -8.12
CA CYS A 37 0.10 -22.48 -7.13
C CYS A 37 -0.59 -23.69 -7.76
N LYS A 38 0.17 -24.77 -7.98
CA LYS A 38 -0.36 -26.05 -8.45
C LYS A 38 -1.26 -26.69 -7.39
N GLY A 39 -2.43 -27.17 -7.80
CA GLY A 39 -3.44 -27.69 -6.88
C GLY A 39 -4.08 -26.60 -6.00
N GLY A 40 -3.93 -25.32 -6.34
CA GLY A 40 -4.49 -24.20 -5.59
C GLY A 40 -6.01 -24.26 -5.42
N ARG A 41 -6.71 -25.05 -6.25
CA ARG A 41 -8.15 -25.34 -6.15
C ARG A 41 -8.51 -26.47 -5.16
N THR A 42 -7.56 -27.11 -4.51
CA THR A 42 -7.88 -28.06 -3.41
C THR A 42 -8.41 -27.30 -2.20
N PRO A 43 -9.42 -27.82 -1.45
CA PRO A 43 -10.00 -27.12 -0.31
C PRO A 43 -8.96 -26.60 0.69
N LYS A 44 -7.96 -27.43 1.03
CA LYS A 44 -6.85 -27.08 1.93
C LYS A 44 -6.04 -25.87 1.43
N LYS A 45 -5.74 -25.79 0.13
CA LYS A 45 -4.98 -24.65 -0.41
C LYS A 45 -5.89 -23.44 -0.59
N GLN A 46 -7.12 -23.62 -1.07
CA GLN A 46 -8.05 -22.51 -1.30
C GLN A 46 -8.29 -21.64 -0.05
N SER A 47 -8.34 -22.25 1.14
CA SER A 47 -8.49 -21.52 2.40
C SER A 47 -7.27 -20.65 2.75
N LEU A 48 -6.06 -21.07 2.35
CA LEU A 48 -4.82 -20.31 2.54
C LEU A 48 -4.64 -19.20 1.49
N LEU A 49 -5.21 -19.36 0.29
CA LEU A 49 -5.11 -18.39 -0.81
C LEU A 49 -6.13 -17.24 -0.69
N GLN A 50 -6.36 -16.76 0.53
CA GLN A 50 -7.23 -15.61 0.82
C GLN A 50 -6.37 -14.40 1.19
N ALA A 51 -6.92 -13.20 0.98
CA ALA A 51 -6.28 -11.98 1.44
C ALA A 51 -6.21 -11.95 2.97
N PHE A 52 -5.24 -11.21 3.49
CA PHE A 52 -5.05 -10.94 4.91
C PHE A 52 -4.71 -12.17 5.78
N ILE A 53 -4.21 -13.24 5.15
CA ILE A 53 -3.56 -14.36 5.84
C ILE A 53 -2.05 -14.19 5.68
N PRO A 54 -1.27 -14.14 6.78
CA PRO A 54 0.18 -14.16 6.70
C PRO A 54 0.65 -15.57 6.38
N LEU A 55 1.52 -15.68 5.39
CA LEU A 55 1.97 -16.95 4.83
C LEU A 55 3.48 -17.11 4.91
N TRP A 56 3.91 -18.35 5.11
CA TRP A 56 5.23 -18.82 4.75
C TRP A 56 5.11 -19.63 3.46
N VAL A 57 5.84 -19.22 2.42
CA VAL A 57 5.76 -19.84 1.10
C VAL A 57 7.13 -20.33 0.69
N SER A 58 7.25 -21.63 0.46
CA SER A 58 8.42 -22.19 -0.22
C SER A 58 8.17 -22.17 -1.71
N ILE A 59 9.05 -21.52 -2.47
CA ILE A 59 8.97 -21.42 -3.92
C ILE A 59 10.14 -22.13 -4.61
N GLU A 60 9.89 -22.53 -5.85
CA GLU A 60 10.92 -22.87 -6.82
C GLU A 60 10.81 -21.96 -8.04
N GLU A 61 11.95 -21.65 -8.64
CA GLU A 61 12.03 -20.87 -9.87
C GLU A 61 12.37 -21.79 -11.03
N ARG A 62 11.58 -21.72 -12.11
CA ARG A 62 11.80 -22.50 -13.35
C ARG A 62 11.42 -21.63 -14.54
N TYR A 63 12.36 -21.47 -15.48
CA TYR A 63 12.14 -20.67 -16.70
C TYR A 63 11.59 -19.27 -16.38
N ASP A 64 12.21 -18.58 -15.42
CA ASP A 64 11.82 -17.21 -15.02
C ASP A 64 10.38 -17.12 -14.46
N GLN A 65 9.89 -18.21 -13.88
CA GLN A 65 8.58 -18.29 -13.25
C GLN A 65 8.69 -18.95 -11.88
N TYR A 66 7.97 -18.40 -10.91
CA TYR A 66 7.86 -18.98 -9.58
C TYR A 66 6.69 -19.97 -9.47
N TYR A 67 6.95 -21.06 -8.77
CA TYR A 67 5.96 -22.08 -8.44
C TYR A 67 5.97 -22.34 -6.94
N THR A 68 4.79 -22.42 -6.33
CA THR A 68 4.69 -22.76 -4.91
C THR A 68 4.98 -24.25 -4.71
N ARG A 69 5.93 -24.59 -3.83
CA ARG A 69 6.14 -25.95 -3.33
C ARG A 69 5.28 -26.21 -2.09
N ASN A 70 5.41 -25.34 -1.09
CA ASN A 70 4.65 -25.40 0.15
C ASN A 70 4.06 -24.03 0.49
N ILE A 71 2.91 -24.03 1.15
CA ILE A 71 2.22 -22.83 1.64
C ILE A 71 1.64 -23.17 3.00
N GLU A 72 2.01 -22.38 4.00
CA GLU A 72 1.55 -22.52 5.37
C GLU A 72 1.18 -21.15 5.91
N SER A 73 0.15 -21.07 6.77
CA SER A 73 -0.17 -19.84 7.50
C SER A 73 0.74 -19.73 8.72
N THR A 74 1.38 -18.59 8.91
CA THR A 74 2.23 -18.35 10.10
C THR A 74 1.41 -17.91 11.31
N SER A 75 0.23 -17.32 11.09
CA SER A 75 -0.75 -17.00 12.13
C SER A 75 -2.16 -16.94 11.55
N SER A 76 -3.14 -16.64 12.41
CA SER A 76 -4.54 -16.48 12.01
C SER A 76 -4.72 -15.34 11.00
N ARG A 77 -5.76 -15.47 10.17
CA ARG A 77 -6.24 -14.39 9.31
C ARG A 77 -6.52 -13.15 10.15
N LEU A 78 -6.14 -11.97 9.64
CA LEU A 78 -6.57 -10.71 10.23
C LEU A 78 -8.08 -10.55 10.06
N ASP A 79 -8.76 -10.29 11.16
CA ASP A 79 -10.20 -10.05 11.15
C ASP A 79 -10.47 -8.59 10.77
N LEU A 80 -10.79 -8.38 9.49
CA LEU A 80 -11.07 -7.07 8.92
C LEU A 80 -12.53 -7.04 8.47
N GLU A 81 -13.27 -6.07 8.97
CA GLU A 81 -14.68 -5.85 8.64
C GLU A 81 -14.94 -4.37 8.27
N GLY A 82 -16.04 -4.12 7.57
CA GLY A 82 -16.48 -2.77 7.21
C GLY A 82 -15.37 -1.90 6.60
N HIS A 83 -15.13 -0.74 7.20
CA HIS A 83 -14.10 0.20 6.74
C HIS A 83 -12.69 -0.38 6.78
N SER A 84 -12.34 -1.20 7.78
CA SER A 84 -11.01 -1.83 7.86
C SER A 84 -10.79 -2.84 6.74
N LEU A 85 -11.82 -3.59 6.36
CA LEU A 85 -11.74 -4.51 5.22
C LEU A 85 -11.47 -3.76 3.91
N PHE A 86 -12.22 -2.68 3.68
CA PHE A 86 -12.02 -1.86 2.48
C PHE A 86 -10.64 -1.17 2.49
N SER A 87 -10.11 -0.83 3.66
CA SER A 87 -8.74 -0.30 3.82
C SER A 87 -7.69 -1.32 3.43
N GLY A 88 -7.81 -2.55 3.91
CA GLY A 88 -6.90 -3.62 3.54
C GLY A 88 -6.94 -3.89 2.03
N LEU A 89 -8.14 -3.89 1.43
CA LEU A 89 -8.29 -4.09 -0.01
C LEU A 89 -7.71 -2.92 -0.83
N TYR A 90 -7.87 -1.69 -0.35
CA TYR A 90 -7.27 -0.49 -0.94
C TYR A 90 -5.74 -0.60 -0.99
N ILE A 91 -5.12 -0.97 0.14
CA ILE A 91 -3.67 -1.18 0.25
C ILE A 91 -3.20 -2.26 -0.74
N ASN A 92 -3.90 -3.39 -0.80
CA ASN A 92 -3.56 -4.47 -1.73
C ASN A 92 -3.67 -4.02 -3.20
N GLU A 93 -4.71 -3.25 -3.53
CA GLU A 93 -4.90 -2.75 -4.89
C GLU A 93 -3.83 -1.73 -5.29
N LEU A 94 -3.41 -0.86 -4.35
CA LEU A 94 -2.27 0.03 -4.57
C LEU A 94 -1.00 -0.76 -4.90
N LEU A 95 -0.65 -1.75 -4.06
CA LEU A 95 0.52 -2.60 -4.30
C LEU A 95 0.43 -3.30 -5.66
N TYR A 96 -0.75 -3.84 -6.00
CA TYR A 96 -0.98 -4.56 -7.26
C TYR A 96 -0.67 -3.74 -8.50
N TYR A 97 -1.01 -2.43 -8.50
CA TYR A 97 -0.84 -1.55 -9.65
C TYR A 97 0.48 -0.79 -9.68
N THR A 98 1.08 -0.50 -8.54
CA THR A 98 2.20 0.45 -8.46
C THR A 98 3.56 -0.23 -8.37
N LEU A 99 3.64 -1.42 -7.75
CA LEU A 99 4.91 -2.09 -7.58
C LEU A 99 5.38 -2.76 -8.87
N SER A 100 6.66 -2.55 -9.18
CA SER A 100 7.38 -3.34 -10.17
C SER A 100 7.62 -4.75 -9.63
N PRO A 101 7.49 -5.79 -10.47
CA PRO A 101 7.83 -7.15 -10.06
C PRO A 101 9.28 -7.27 -9.58
N ASP A 102 9.51 -8.18 -8.63
CA ASP A 102 10.86 -8.62 -8.21
C ASP A 102 11.78 -7.53 -7.64
N PHE A 103 11.21 -6.41 -7.20
CA PHE A 103 11.93 -5.33 -6.50
C PHE A 103 11.58 -5.33 -5.01
N PRO A 104 12.40 -5.95 -4.14
CA PRO A 104 12.13 -6.00 -2.70
C PRO A 104 12.40 -4.65 -2.04
N ASP A 105 11.49 -4.26 -1.16
CA ASP A 105 11.63 -3.12 -0.25
C ASP A 105 11.15 -3.57 1.14
N SER A 106 12.10 -3.78 2.06
CA SER A 106 11.79 -4.25 3.41
C SER A 106 11.03 -3.22 4.22
N ASP A 107 11.29 -1.92 4.00
CA ASP A 107 10.64 -0.84 4.72
C ASP A 107 9.18 -0.71 4.30
N LEU A 108 8.90 -0.88 3.00
CA LEU A 108 7.52 -0.95 2.50
C LEU A 108 6.81 -2.19 3.04
N PHE A 109 7.49 -3.34 3.11
CA PHE A 109 6.92 -4.55 3.69
C PHE A 109 6.56 -4.35 5.17
N ASP A 110 7.44 -3.73 5.94
CA ASP A 110 7.19 -3.41 7.34
C ASP A 110 6.07 -2.36 7.51
N ALA A 111 6.01 -1.36 6.62
CA ALA A 111 4.91 -0.40 6.59
C ALA A 111 3.56 -1.07 6.27
N TYR A 112 3.54 -2.04 5.35
CA TYR A 112 2.36 -2.85 5.04
C TYR A 112 1.89 -3.65 6.26
N LEU A 113 2.80 -4.34 6.95
CA LEU A 113 2.48 -5.09 8.17
C LEU A 113 1.96 -4.18 9.27
N PHE A 114 2.64 -3.06 9.53
CA PHE A 114 2.24 -2.09 10.53
C PHE A 114 0.83 -1.56 10.24
N THR A 115 0.57 -1.20 8.99
CA THR A 115 -0.72 -0.66 8.57
C THR A 115 -1.83 -1.69 8.70
N LEU A 116 -1.64 -2.93 8.22
CA LEU A 116 -2.65 -3.98 8.33
C LEU A 116 -3.01 -4.33 9.78
N ASN A 117 -2.01 -4.44 10.66
CA ASN A 117 -2.27 -4.67 12.07
C ASN A 117 -2.95 -3.46 12.72
N GLY A 118 -2.52 -2.24 12.37
CA GLY A 118 -3.13 -1.01 12.85
C GLY A 118 -4.61 -0.91 12.48
N ILE A 119 -4.99 -1.17 11.22
CA ILE A 119 -6.39 -1.08 10.78
C ILE A 119 -7.26 -2.20 11.38
N ALA A 120 -6.68 -3.36 11.71
CA ALA A 120 -7.39 -4.43 12.41
C ALA A 120 -7.73 -4.06 13.85
N LEU A 121 -6.90 -3.23 14.49
CA LEU A 121 -7.07 -2.79 15.88
C LEU A 121 -7.80 -1.44 16.00
N ALA A 122 -7.85 -0.65 14.93
CA ALA A 122 -8.43 0.68 14.93
C ALA A 122 -9.96 0.63 15.15
N ARG A 123 -10.44 1.48 16.05
CA ARG A 123 -11.87 1.64 16.36
C ARG A 123 -12.49 2.85 15.68
N GLU A 124 -11.68 3.86 15.40
CA GLU A 124 -12.08 5.13 14.82
C GLU A 124 -11.64 5.21 13.37
N ARG A 125 -12.47 5.85 12.53
CA ARG A 125 -12.21 5.98 11.10
C ARG A 125 -10.99 6.85 10.83
N GLU A 126 -10.79 7.90 11.62
CA GLU A 126 -9.67 8.83 11.54
C GLU A 126 -8.33 8.11 11.76
N ALA A 127 -8.29 7.17 12.71
CA ALA A 127 -7.10 6.35 12.95
C ALA A 127 -6.76 5.48 11.72
N ILE A 128 -7.77 4.88 11.10
CA ILE A 128 -7.61 4.14 9.84
C ILE A 128 -7.11 5.07 8.74
N GLU A 129 -7.71 6.24 8.56
CA GLU A 129 -7.31 7.20 7.53
C GLU A 129 -5.86 7.66 7.71
N ALA A 130 -5.41 7.92 8.95
CA ALA A 130 -4.02 8.26 9.27
C ALA A 130 -3.05 7.12 8.92
N LEU A 131 -3.38 5.88 9.28
CA LEU A 131 -2.60 4.69 8.90
C LEU A 131 -2.49 4.57 7.38
N LEU A 132 -3.58 4.82 6.64
CA LEU A 132 -3.56 4.83 5.18
C LEU A 132 -2.63 5.91 4.62
N ARG A 133 -2.60 7.12 5.18
CA ARG A 133 -1.69 8.18 4.70
C ARG A 133 -0.23 7.81 4.88
N ARG A 134 0.11 7.20 6.03
CA ARG A 134 1.47 6.71 6.30
C ARG A 134 1.89 5.63 5.32
N PHE A 135 0.99 4.68 5.04
CA PHE A 135 1.25 3.63 4.04
C PHE A 135 1.43 4.21 2.64
N GLU A 136 0.55 5.11 2.20
CA GLU A 136 0.66 5.78 0.90
C GLU A 136 1.99 6.52 0.77
N TRP A 137 2.43 7.20 1.83
CA TRP A 137 3.73 7.86 1.84
C TRP A 137 4.90 6.87 1.70
N ALA A 138 4.86 5.74 2.43
CA ALA A 138 5.86 4.68 2.29
C ALA A 138 5.88 4.10 0.87
N LEU A 139 4.70 3.86 0.28
CA LEU A 139 4.56 3.36 -1.08
C LEU A 139 5.12 4.34 -2.12
N LEU A 140 4.81 5.63 -2.01
CA LEU A 140 5.32 6.65 -2.92
C LEU A 140 6.85 6.66 -2.92
N LYS A 141 7.47 6.64 -1.73
CA LYS A 141 8.93 6.54 -1.59
C LYS A 141 9.50 5.28 -2.23
N ALA A 142 8.88 4.12 -1.98
CA ALA A 142 9.31 2.84 -2.57
C ALA A 142 9.23 2.83 -4.11
N CYS A 143 8.27 3.57 -4.67
CA CYS A 143 8.13 3.77 -6.12
C CYS A 143 9.05 4.88 -6.68
N GLY A 144 9.93 5.47 -5.85
CA GLY A 144 10.81 6.58 -6.25
C GLY A 144 10.10 7.92 -6.43
N TYR A 145 8.83 8.03 -6.07
CA TYR A 145 8.08 9.29 -6.12
C TYR A 145 8.27 10.06 -4.82
N THR A 146 9.02 11.16 -4.88
CA THR A 146 9.41 11.94 -3.70
C THR A 146 9.09 13.41 -3.87
N PHE A 147 8.72 14.07 -2.77
CA PHE A 147 8.56 15.51 -2.66
C PHE A 147 8.81 15.95 -1.22
N SER A 148 9.15 17.22 -0.99
CA SER A 148 9.44 17.71 0.37
C SER A 148 8.19 18.30 1.02
N PHE A 149 7.91 18.00 2.28
CA PHE A 149 6.95 18.77 3.10
C PHE A 149 7.59 19.97 3.79
N LEU A 150 8.91 20.11 3.71
CA LEU A 150 9.68 21.13 4.43
C LEU A 150 10.17 22.26 3.52
N HIS A 151 10.20 22.03 2.20
CA HIS A 151 10.68 23.00 1.23
C HIS A 151 9.68 23.20 0.09
N GLU A 152 9.57 24.44 -0.38
CA GLU A 152 8.86 24.79 -1.61
C GLU A 152 9.62 24.20 -2.82
N ALA A 153 8.88 23.66 -3.78
CA ALA A 153 9.39 22.79 -4.84
C ALA A 153 10.27 23.49 -5.89
N ARG A 154 10.08 24.80 -6.10
CA ARG A 154 10.70 25.59 -7.17
C ARG A 154 11.81 26.50 -6.66
N THR A 155 11.63 27.11 -5.49
CA THR A 155 12.58 28.02 -4.86
C THR A 155 13.52 27.27 -3.91
N GLY A 156 13.08 26.14 -3.36
CA GLY A 156 13.82 25.42 -2.31
C GLY A 156 13.80 26.13 -0.95
N GLU A 157 12.99 27.19 -0.79
CA GLU A 157 12.83 27.87 0.50
C GLU A 157 12.04 27.02 1.47
N LEU A 158 12.23 27.25 2.78
CA LEU A 158 11.49 26.55 3.81
C LEU A 158 10.00 26.89 3.74
N ILE A 159 9.16 25.88 4.04
CA ILE A 159 7.74 26.09 4.23
C ILE A 159 7.50 26.99 5.45
N VAL A 160 6.72 28.04 5.26
CA VAL A 160 6.35 29.02 6.28
C VAL A 160 4.95 28.68 6.82
N PRO A 161 4.77 28.55 8.16
CA PRO A 161 3.50 28.11 8.75
C PRO A 161 2.26 28.90 8.28
N ASP A 162 2.35 30.24 8.29
CA ASP A 162 1.24 31.14 7.97
C ASP A 162 1.00 31.32 6.46
N SER A 163 1.86 30.73 5.62
CA SER A 163 1.72 30.77 4.17
C SER A 163 0.83 29.63 3.66
N HIS A 164 0.35 29.77 2.43
CA HIS A 164 -0.52 28.78 1.81
C HIS A 164 0.10 28.26 0.52
N TYR A 165 -0.01 26.96 0.31
CA TYR A 165 0.66 26.22 -0.75
C TYR A 165 -0.32 25.40 -1.57
N GLN A 166 -0.02 25.24 -2.86
CA GLN A 166 -0.67 24.28 -3.74
C GLN A 166 0.24 23.07 -3.91
N PHE A 167 -0.33 21.87 -3.81
CA PHE A 167 0.37 20.65 -4.21
C PHE A 167 0.24 20.43 -5.72
N VAL A 168 1.37 20.31 -6.41
CA VAL A 168 1.46 19.95 -7.83
C VAL A 168 2.12 18.57 -7.92
N ALA A 169 1.35 17.57 -8.38
CA ALA A 169 1.87 16.22 -8.51
C ALA A 169 3.00 16.16 -9.56
N GLY A 170 4.12 15.51 -9.21
CA GLY A 170 5.35 15.49 -9.99
C GLY A 170 6.35 16.61 -9.63
N GLU A 171 5.91 17.66 -8.93
CA GLU A 171 6.77 18.80 -8.55
C GLU A 171 6.90 18.92 -7.01
N GLY A 172 5.79 18.97 -6.28
CA GLY A 172 5.76 19.22 -4.83
C GLY A 172 4.87 20.40 -4.47
N PHE A 173 5.21 21.12 -3.38
CA PHE A 173 4.41 22.27 -2.92
C PHE A 173 4.92 23.56 -3.52
N ILE A 174 4.03 24.36 -4.09
CA ILE A 174 4.33 25.69 -4.60
C ILE A 174 3.60 26.76 -3.81
N LEU A 175 4.25 27.91 -3.58
CA LEU A 175 3.63 29.00 -2.83
C LEU A 175 2.44 29.60 -3.61
N GLY A 176 1.29 29.75 -2.95
CA GLY A 176 0.06 30.26 -3.56
C GLY A 176 -0.75 29.20 -4.32
N GLY A 177 -1.54 29.64 -5.30
CA GLY A 177 -2.42 28.79 -6.11
C GLY A 177 -3.88 28.73 -5.67
N ASP A 178 -4.68 27.96 -6.42
CA ASP A 178 -6.15 27.88 -6.23
C ASP A 178 -6.54 27.05 -5.01
N LYS A 179 -5.77 25.99 -4.71
CA LYS A 179 -6.02 25.08 -3.59
C LYS A 179 -5.02 25.35 -2.49
N LYS A 180 -5.45 26.09 -1.48
CA LYS A 180 -4.60 26.67 -0.43
C LYS A 180 -4.47 25.73 0.77
N ILE A 181 -3.36 25.00 0.86
CA ILE A 181 -2.99 24.18 2.02
C ILE A 181 -2.11 25.03 2.95
N PRO A 182 -2.47 25.22 4.23
CA PRO A 182 -1.62 25.94 5.19
C PRO A 182 -0.24 25.29 5.37
N GLY A 183 0.81 26.10 5.48
CA GLY A 183 2.17 25.63 5.73
C GLY A 183 2.28 24.87 7.05
N GLU A 184 1.55 25.32 8.09
CA GLU A 184 1.46 24.60 9.36
C GLU A 184 1.00 23.15 9.20
N HIS A 185 0.08 22.88 8.27
CA HIS A 185 -0.37 21.52 8.00
C HIS A 185 0.74 20.69 7.36
N LEU A 186 1.52 21.26 6.44
CA LEU A 186 2.64 20.57 5.81
C LEU A 186 3.71 20.20 6.84
N LEU A 187 4.04 21.14 7.72
CA LEU A 187 5.00 20.93 8.80
C LEU A 187 4.50 19.89 9.81
N ALA A 188 3.22 19.91 10.16
CA ALA A 188 2.60 18.90 11.01
C ALA A 188 2.67 17.50 10.37
N ILE A 189 2.34 17.39 9.07
CA ILE A 189 2.45 16.13 8.32
C ILE A 189 3.91 15.65 8.24
N ALA A 190 4.87 16.57 8.04
CA ALA A 190 6.30 16.25 8.04
C ALA A 190 6.77 15.65 9.37
N ALA A 191 6.15 16.07 10.48
CA ALA A 191 6.39 15.55 11.82
C ALA A 191 5.55 14.30 12.16
N ASP A 192 4.90 13.67 11.16
CA ASP A 192 3.98 12.54 11.32
C ASP A 192 2.77 12.83 12.25
N ASN A 193 2.41 14.10 12.39
CA ASN A 193 1.21 14.51 13.13
C ASN A 193 -0.03 14.45 12.24
N LEU A 194 -0.76 13.33 12.35
CA LEU A 194 -2.04 13.08 11.68
C LEU A 194 -3.21 12.91 12.65
N SER A 195 -3.03 13.30 13.93
CA SER A 195 -4.07 13.14 14.95
C SER A 195 -5.15 14.23 14.86
N GLU A 196 -4.80 15.41 14.34
CA GLU A 196 -5.76 16.49 14.15
C GLU A 196 -6.53 16.34 12.83
N SER A 197 -7.85 16.51 12.89
CA SER A 197 -8.74 16.37 11.73
C SER A 197 -8.35 17.31 10.57
N ALA A 198 -7.86 18.51 10.86
CA ALA A 198 -7.44 19.48 9.84
C ALA A 198 -6.18 19.00 9.08
N TYR A 199 -5.19 18.48 9.80
CA TYR A 199 -3.96 17.94 9.20
C TYR A 199 -4.27 16.67 8.40
N LEU A 200 -5.09 15.78 8.94
CA LEU A 200 -5.51 14.56 8.26
C LEU A 200 -6.27 14.83 6.97
N LYS A 201 -7.17 15.82 6.96
CA LYS A 201 -7.87 16.28 5.73
C LYS A 201 -6.88 16.76 4.67
N SER A 202 -5.86 17.51 5.08
CA SER A 202 -4.83 18.01 4.16
C SER A 202 -3.95 16.88 3.64
N ALA A 203 -3.52 15.96 4.51
CA ALA A 203 -2.78 14.77 4.11
C ALA A 203 -3.56 13.90 3.13
N LYS A 204 -4.87 13.71 3.36
CA LYS A 204 -5.75 12.98 2.43
C LYS A 204 -5.83 13.64 1.07
N PHE A 205 -6.00 14.97 1.05
CA PHE A 205 -6.02 15.75 -0.17
C PHE A 205 -4.71 15.65 -0.96
N ILE A 206 -3.56 15.76 -0.29
CA ILE A 206 -2.23 15.65 -0.88
C ILE A 206 -2.00 14.24 -1.42
N MET A 207 -2.17 13.22 -0.58
CA MET A 207 -1.91 11.83 -0.95
C MET A 207 -2.82 11.36 -2.07
N ARG A 208 -4.07 11.85 -2.14
CA ARG A 208 -4.95 11.53 -3.26
C ARG A 208 -4.34 11.95 -4.60
N GLN A 209 -3.85 13.19 -4.70
CA GLN A 209 -3.23 13.69 -5.92
C GLN A 209 -1.90 12.99 -6.24
N ALA A 210 -1.08 12.73 -5.20
CA ALA A 210 0.17 12.00 -5.34
C ALA A 210 -0.03 10.57 -5.86
N ILE A 211 -0.97 9.84 -5.26
CA ILE A 211 -1.32 8.48 -5.66
C ILE A 211 -1.97 8.46 -7.05
N ASP A 212 -2.85 9.41 -7.36
CA ASP A 212 -3.49 9.48 -8.68
C ASP A 212 -2.46 9.74 -9.80
N HIS A 213 -1.43 10.56 -9.52
CA HIS A 213 -0.29 10.74 -10.41
C HIS A 213 0.54 9.46 -10.57
N LEU A 214 0.88 8.80 -9.45
CA LEU A 214 1.61 7.51 -9.46
C LEU A 214 0.86 6.43 -10.27
N LEU A 215 -0.47 6.42 -10.21
CA LEU A 215 -1.30 5.45 -10.91
C LEU A 215 -1.41 5.69 -12.42
N GLY A 216 -1.06 6.88 -12.90
CA GLY A 216 -1.04 7.18 -14.34
C GLY A 216 -2.38 6.93 -15.04
N GLY A 217 -3.49 7.24 -14.38
CA GLY A 217 -4.85 7.03 -14.92
C GLY A 217 -5.50 5.68 -14.61
N ARG A 218 -4.81 4.77 -13.89
CA ARG A 218 -5.44 3.53 -13.39
C ARG A 218 -6.40 3.85 -12.23
N GLU A 219 -7.60 3.30 -12.30
CA GLU A 219 -8.61 3.46 -11.24
C GLU A 219 -8.44 2.43 -10.13
N ILE A 220 -8.62 2.89 -8.88
CA ILE A 220 -8.64 2.04 -7.68
C ILE A 220 -10.10 1.75 -7.32
N LYS A 221 -10.52 0.51 -7.52
CA LYS A 221 -11.91 0.06 -7.30
C LYS A 221 -12.26 0.07 -5.82
N ALA A 222 -11.33 -0.23 -4.93
CA ALA A 222 -11.56 -0.24 -3.48
C ALA A 222 -12.08 1.11 -2.96
N ARG A 223 -11.78 2.23 -3.64
CA ARG A 223 -12.30 3.56 -3.27
C ARG A 223 -13.82 3.66 -3.39
N SER A 224 -14.46 2.95 -4.31
CA SER A 224 -15.92 2.98 -4.45
C SER A 224 -16.63 2.22 -3.31
N LEU A 225 -15.90 1.37 -2.57
CA LEU A 225 -16.46 0.60 -1.46
C LEU A 225 -16.65 1.46 -0.20
N TYR A 226 -16.01 2.62 -0.10
CA TYR A 226 -16.11 3.50 1.06
C TYR A 226 -17.39 4.34 1.15
N GLY A 227 -18.23 4.32 0.10
CA GLY A 227 -19.30 5.30 -0.06
C GLY A 227 -18.76 6.72 -0.22
N PRO A 228 -19.57 7.68 -0.70
CA PRO A 228 -19.20 9.09 -0.62
C PRO A 228 -19.00 9.47 0.86
N ALA A 229 -17.91 10.20 1.13
CA ALA A 229 -17.68 10.84 2.42
C ALA A 229 -18.67 11.98 2.63
#